data_AF-K2LCE1-F1
#
_entry.id   AF-K2LCE1-F1
#
_cell.length_a   1.000
_cell.length_b   1.000
_cell.length_c   1.000
_cell.angle_alpha   90.00
_cell.angle_beta   90.00
_cell.angle_gamma   90.00
#
_symmetry.space_group_name_H-M   'P 1'
#
loop_
_entity.id
_entity.type
_entity.pdbx_description
1 polymer ?
#
loop_
_entity_poly.entity_id
_entity_poly.type
_entity_poly.pdbx_seq_one_letter_code
_entity_poly.pdbx_strand_id
1 'polypeptide(L)'
;MLPKSLPIKLSKKDREAIVEDLNRIDYMTPAQCRGALLRRYHELQHFYLNPPRSHIEARELQPRDFFVHFRAQDFLSFGYIHALIEQQPQLFLNALYSFNRYDQVIYNASGYDHGAFAWQVLIGYAANDDVYIDFMLPRSLPLTEGRVVCHIIVDCILALRNPDLKAPAVDSAERFLQCKRTHYERAMINALLGILTQDVERFNDALQASLDYHRRSQITFDRGLLKYMPVSSYGLLALAYRYFDNQQYQQIKHSKHDLWWSAFVAHNEQQGYRVGQHLIRFDGELSFMNDAESMMEVKHTSVAEMREQARQARREYAQRQQ
;
A
#
# COMPACT_ATOMS: atom_id res chain seq x y z
N MET A 1 19.73 18.86 -1.36
CA MET A 1 18.66 19.77 -0.86
C MET A 1 17.46 19.63 -1.77
N LEU A 2 16.23 19.69 -1.21
CA LEU A 2 15.01 19.72 -2.03
C LEU A 2 14.92 21.03 -2.84
N PRO A 3 14.33 21.01 -4.05
CA PRO A 3 14.03 22.22 -4.81
C PRO A 3 13.18 23.22 -4.01
N LYS A 4 13.35 24.52 -4.30
CA LYS A 4 12.60 25.59 -3.63
C LYS A 4 11.08 25.45 -3.81
N SER A 5 10.63 25.08 -5.00
CA SER A 5 9.23 24.76 -5.29
C SER A 5 9.04 23.26 -5.48
N LEU A 6 8.09 22.68 -4.74
CA LEU A 6 7.56 21.35 -4.98
C LEU A 6 6.06 21.51 -5.31
N PRO A 7 5.44 20.57 -6.04
CA PRO A 7 4.04 20.68 -6.44
C PRO A 7 3.07 20.44 -5.27
N ILE A 8 3.57 19.98 -4.13
CA ILE A 8 2.88 19.97 -2.84
C ILE A 8 3.47 21.04 -1.91
N LYS A 9 2.64 21.56 -1.02
CA LYS A 9 3.05 22.57 -0.04
C LYS A 9 3.59 21.88 1.20
N LEU A 10 4.81 22.25 1.57
CA LEU A 10 5.53 21.70 2.71
C LEU A 10 6.10 22.85 3.54
N SER A 11 5.90 22.79 4.85
CA SER A 11 6.52 23.73 5.78
C SER A 11 8.05 23.57 5.77
N LYS A 12 8.78 24.55 6.32
CA LYS A 12 10.23 24.46 6.48
C LYS A 12 10.65 23.20 7.26
N LYS A 13 9.97 22.93 8.38
CA LYS A 13 10.19 21.75 9.22
C LYS A 13 9.92 20.45 8.46
N ASP A 14 8.90 20.42 7.59
CA ASP A 14 8.61 19.25 6.78
C ASP A 14 9.70 18.98 5.76
N ARG A 15 10.22 20.02 5.11
CA ARG A 15 11.33 19.90 4.17
C ARG A 15 12.61 19.38 4.85
N GLU A 16 12.90 19.86 6.06
CA GLU A 16 14.04 19.39 6.86
C GLU A 16 13.88 17.91 7.22
N ALA A 17 12.71 17.51 7.71
CA ALA A 17 12.43 16.11 8.02
C ALA A 17 12.51 15.20 6.79
N ILE A 18 12.02 15.67 5.63
CA ILE A 18 12.11 14.92 4.37
C ILE A 18 13.58 14.74 3.97
N VAL A 19 14.41 15.79 4.06
CA VAL A 19 15.84 15.69 3.75
C VAL A 19 16.54 14.73 4.71
N GLU A 20 16.19 14.73 5.99
CA GLU A 20 16.73 13.77 6.96
C GLU A 20 16.36 12.32 6.61
N ASP A 21 15.07 12.05 6.32
CA ASP A 21 14.63 10.71 5.93
C ASP A 21 15.26 10.26 4.60
N LEU A 22 15.36 11.17 3.63
CA LEU A 22 16.03 10.90 2.36
C LEU A 22 17.52 10.56 2.55
N ASN A 23 18.22 11.18 3.49
CA ASN A 23 19.61 10.84 3.78
C ASN A 23 19.74 9.44 4.44
N ARG A 24 18.67 8.91 5.05
CA ARG A 24 18.62 7.55 5.60
C ARG A 24 18.27 6.51 4.54
N ILE A 25 17.60 6.93 3.47
CA ILE A 25 17.33 6.08 2.31
C ILE A 25 18.60 6.10 1.48
N ASP A 26 19.33 4.98 1.42
CA ASP A 26 20.66 4.86 0.79
C ASP A 26 20.71 5.19 -0.72
N TYR A 27 19.62 5.69 -1.30
CA TYR A 27 19.48 6.05 -2.71
C TYR A 27 18.60 7.29 -2.94
N MET A 28 19.14 8.23 -3.73
CA MET A 28 18.51 9.52 -4.05
C MET A 28 18.16 9.69 -5.54
N THR A 29 18.61 8.75 -6.39
CA THR A 29 18.36 8.72 -7.84
C THR A 29 18.17 7.27 -8.29
N PRO A 30 17.57 7.02 -9.47
CA PRO A 30 17.43 5.66 -10.00
C PRO A 30 18.77 4.91 -10.12
N ALA A 31 19.84 5.60 -10.52
CA ALA A 31 21.18 5.01 -10.63
C ALA A 31 21.76 4.63 -9.25
N GLN A 32 21.61 5.51 -8.25
CA GLN A 32 22.02 5.21 -6.88
C GLN A 32 21.19 4.08 -6.27
N CYS A 33 19.90 4.02 -6.59
CA CYS A 33 19.00 2.93 -6.17
C CYS A 33 19.51 1.58 -6.70
N ARG A 34 19.76 1.47 -8.01
CA ARG A 34 20.38 0.27 -8.59
C ARG A 34 21.70 -0.10 -7.90
N GLY A 35 22.59 0.87 -7.72
CA GLY A 35 23.88 0.62 -7.07
C GLY A 35 23.78 0.18 -5.61
N ALA A 36 22.87 0.77 -4.83
CA ALA A 36 22.63 0.38 -3.45
C ALA A 36 22.00 -1.02 -3.33
N LEU A 37 21.04 -1.33 -4.20
CA LEU A 37 20.41 -2.65 -4.23
C LEU A 37 21.39 -3.74 -4.68
N LEU A 38 22.30 -3.44 -5.61
CA LEU A 38 23.32 -4.39 -6.06
C LEU A 38 24.33 -4.69 -4.94
N ARG A 39 24.76 -3.66 -4.20
CA ARG A 39 25.58 -3.86 -2.98
C ARG A 39 24.87 -4.75 -1.98
N ARG A 40 23.58 -4.46 -1.71
CA ARG A 40 22.78 -5.26 -0.78
C ARG A 40 22.60 -6.71 -1.25
N TYR A 41 22.45 -6.92 -2.56
CA TYR A 41 22.37 -8.25 -3.15
C TYR A 41 23.62 -9.07 -2.85
N HIS A 42 24.81 -8.50 -3.10
CA HIS A 42 26.07 -9.18 -2.82
C HIS A 42 26.31 -9.40 -1.31
N GLU A 43 25.92 -8.47 -0.44
CA GLU A 43 25.96 -8.67 1.01
C GLU A 43 25.11 -9.87 1.45
N LEU A 44 23.88 -9.95 0.95
CA LEU A 44 22.97 -11.06 1.26
C LEU A 44 23.49 -12.37 0.66
N GLN A 45 24.00 -12.34 -0.56
CA GLN A 45 24.62 -13.50 -1.19
C GLN A 45 25.76 -14.05 -0.33
N HIS A 46 26.64 -13.19 0.18
CA HIS A 46 27.68 -13.59 1.11
C HIS A 46 27.11 -14.15 2.42
N PHE A 47 26.05 -13.53 2.98
CA PHE A 47 25.38 -14.01 4.19
C PHE A 47 24.79 -15.43 4.03
N TYR A 48 24.12 -15.73 2.93
CA TYR A 48 23.51 -17.05 2.72
C TYR A 48 24.54 -18.14 2.36
N LEU A 49 25.64 -17.77 1.68
CA LEU A 49 26.75 -18.69 1.40
C LEU A 49 27.58 -18.99 2.66
N ASN A 50 27.74 -18.01 3.55
CA ASN A 50 28.55 -18.12 4.76
C ASN A 50 27.77 -17.61 5.99
N PRO A 51 26.71 -18.33 6.43
CA PRO A 51 25.87 -17.87 7.51
C PRO A 51 26.64 -17.81 8.83
N PRO A 52 26.54 -16.70 9.60
CA PRO A 52 27.28 -16.54 10.85
C PRO A 52 26.73 -17.38 12.02
N ARG A 53 25.63 -18.13 11.81
CA ARG A 53 24.92 -18.89 12.85
C ARG A 53 24.72 -20.34 12.40
N SER A 54 24.98 -21.29 13.30
CA SER A 54 24.97 -22.74 13.02
C SER A 54 23.61 -23.33 12.64
N HIS A 55 22.50 -22.62 12.88
CA HIS A 55 21.15 -23.09 12.54
C HIS A 55 20.63 -22.62 11.18
N ILE A 56 21.46 -21.91 10.40
CA ILE A 56 21.15 -21.54 9.02
C ILE A 56 22.10 -22.34 8.14
N GLU A 57 21.55 -23.20 7.29
CA GLU A 57 22.35 -23.96 6.33
C GLU A 57 22.86 -23.05 5.20
N ALA A 58 24.13 -23.20 4.86
CA ALA A 58 24.73 -22.49 3.74
C ALA A 58 24.03 -22.88 2.43
N ARG A 59 23.61 -21.88 1.64
CA ARG A 59 22.91 -22.08 0.37
C ARG A 59 23.02 -20.84 -0.52
N GLU A 60 22.68 -20.99 -1.79
CA GLU A 60 22.54 -19.83 -2.68
C GLU A 60 21.34 -18.96 -2.28
N LEU A 61 21.54 -17.64 -2.40
CA LEU A 61 20.50 -16.64 -2.25
C LEU A 61 19.46 -16.83 -3.37
N GLN A 62 18.20 -16.98 -3.00
CA GLN A 62 17.09 -17.01 -3.96
C GLN A 62 16.51 -15.60 -4.11
N PRO A 63 15.91 -15.24 -5.27
CA PRO A 63 15.25 -13.94 -5.46
C PRO A 63 14.27 -13.57 -4.34
N ARG A 64 13.47 -14.53 -3.86
CA ARG A 64 12.54 -14.34 -2.74
C ARG A 64 13.23 -13.89 -1.44
N ASP A 65 14.44 -14.37 -1.17
CA ASP A 65 15.19 -14.00 0.03
C ASP A 65 15.55 -12.53 -0.03
N PHE A 66 15.91 -12.02 -1.22
CA PHE A 66 16.21 -10.60 -1.41
C PHE A 66 14.99 -9.72 -1.07
N PHE A 67 13.79 -10.11 -1.52
CA PHE A 67 12.56 -9.37 -1.22
C PHE A 67 12.19 -9.36 0.27
N VAL A 68 12.49 -10.43 1.02
CA VAL A 68 12.32 -10.43 2.49
C VAL A 68 13.15 -9.34 3.17
N HIS A 69 14.32 -9.02 2.62
CA HIS A 69 15.20 -7.96 3.13
C HIS A 69 14.99 -6.62 2.42
N PHE A 70 14.11 -6.56 1.42
CA PHE A 70 13.89 -5.37 0.61
C PHE A 70 12.93 -4.42 1.32
N ARG A 71 13.39 -3.18 1.54
CA ARG A 71 12.59 -2.12 2.17
C ARG A 71 11.70 -1.45 1.14
N ALA A 72 10.60 -2.10 0.75
CA ALA A 72 9.70 -1.59 -0.30
C ALA A 72 9.14 -0.19 0.00
N GLN A 73 8.89 0.12 1.28
CA GLN A 73 8.39 1.45 1.69
C GLN A 73 9.42 2.57 1.45
N ASP A 74 10.71 2.28 1.61
CA ASP A 74 11.78 3.23 1.30
C ASP A 74 11.82 3.49 -0.21
N PHE A 75 11.58 2.44 -1.02
CA PHE A 75 11.53 2.56 -2.48
C PHE A 75 10.36 3.44 -2.92
N LEU A 76 9.17 3.22 -2.35
CA LEU A 76 8.00 4.05 -2.63
C LEU A 76 8.24 5.50 -2.22
N SER A 77 8.84 5.72 -1.05
CA SER A 77 9.17 7.05 -0.55
C SER A 77 10.15 7.79 -1.45
N PHE A 78 11.21 7.11 -1.89
CA PHE A 78 12.14 7.61 -2.91
C PHE A 78 11.40 7.96 -4.20
N GLY A 79 10.60 7.03 -4.75
CA GLY A 79 9.91 7.22 -6.02
C GLY A 79 8.93 8.39 -6.00
N TYR A 80 8.22 8.58 -4.89
CA TYR A 80 7.35 9.74 -4.68
C TYR A 80 8.12 11.05 -4.65
N ILE A 81 9.17 11.15 -3.83
CA ILE A 81 9.97 12.38 -3.77
C ILE A 81 10.64 12.68 -5.11
N HIS A 82 11.16 11.65 -5.78
CA HIS A 82 11.76 11.79 -7.11
C HIS A 82 10.73 12.35 -8.10
N ALA A 83 9.51 11.81 -8.12
CA ALA A 83 8.43 12.30 -8.96
C ALA A 83 8.04 13.76 -8.65
N LEU A 84 8.06 14.18 -7.37
CA LEU A 84 7.82 15.57 -6.99
C LEU A 84 8.95 16.52 -7.42
N ILE A 85 10.20 16.08 -7.32
CA ILE A 85 11.38 16.85 -7.75
C ILE A 85 11.35 17.05 -9.26
N GLU A 86 11.12 15.97 -10.00
CA GLU A 86 11.03 15.99 -11.47
C GLU A 86 9.70 16.59 -11.97
N GLN A 87 8.73 16.77 -11.07
CA GLN A 87 7.36 17.20 -11.37
C GLN A 87 6.68 16.32 -12.44
N GLN A 88 6.93 15.01 -12.39
CA GLN A 88 6.43 14.04 -13.35
C GLN A 88 5.47 13.04 -12.66
N PRO A 89 4.14 13.24 -12.78
CA PRO A 89 3.13 12.32 -12.27
C PRO A 89 3.33 10.85 -12.63
N GLN A 90 3.78 10.58 -13.86
CA GLN A 90 4.03 9.23 -14.35
C GLN A 90 5.08 8.49 -13.50
N LEU A 91 6.10 9.21 -13.00
CA LEU A 91 7.11 8.59 -12.14
C LEU A 91 6.52 8.14 -10.81
N PHE A 92 5.54 8.85 -10.26
CA PHE A 92 4.86 8.42 -9.04
C PHE A 92 3.95 7.22 -9.31
N LEU A 93 3.22 7.22 -10.43
CA LEU A 93 2.44 6.06 -10.85
C LEU A 93 3.33 4.83 -11.03
N ASN A 94 4.50 4.99 -11.64
CA ASN A 94 5.49 3.93 -11.81
C ASN A 94 6.10 3.47 -10.47
N ALA A 95 6.29 4.39 -9.51
CA ALA A 95 6.74 4.06 -8.17
C ALA A 95 5.72 3.20 -7.42
N LEU A 96 4.43 3.55 -7.51
CA LEU A 96 3.32 2.78 -6.93
C LEU A 96 3.23 1.38 -7.57
N TYR A 97 3.30 1.29 -8.89
CA TYR A 97 3.35 0.02 -9.61
C TYR A 97 4.53 -0.84 -9.16
N SER A 98 5.73 -0.28 -9.13
CA SER A 98 6.94 -1.02 -8.71
C SER A 98 6.84 -1.45 -7.24
N PHE A 99 6.29 -0.59 -6.38
CA PHE A 99 6.04 -0.93 -4.97
C PHE A 99 5.10 -2.13 -4.86
N ASN A 100 3.99 -2.17 -5.60
CA ASN A 100 3.09 -3.34 -5.64
C ASN A 100 3.81 -4.60 -6.13
N ARG A 101 4.87 -4.45 -6.93
CA ARG A 101 5.72 -5.56 -7.36
C ARG A 101 6.73 -6.01 -6.31
N TYR A 102 7.12 -5.15 -5.38
CA TYR A 102 8.11 -5.49 -4.37
C TYR A 102 7.54 -5.77 -2.98
N ASP A 103 6.35 -5.26 -2.69
CA ASP A 103 5.59 -5.51 -1.46
C ASP A 103 4.79 -6.82 -1.54
N GLN A 104 5.35 -7.83 -2.21
CA GLN A 104 4.66 -9.07 -2.57
C GLN A 104 4.96 -10.24 -1.65
N VAL A 105 6.08 -10.17 -0.91
CA VAL A 105 6.47 -11.21 0.05
C VAL A 105 5.92 -10.85 1.42
N ILE A 106 4.63 -11.14 1.64
CA ILE A 106 3.97 -10.92 2.91
C ILE A 106 3.71 -12.27 3.59
N TYR A 107 4.69 -12.76 4.34
CA TYR A 107 4.47 -13.80 5.35
C TYR A 107 3.86 -13.18 6.60
N ASN A 108 2.65 -12.63 6.49
CA ASN A 108 1.95 -12.18 7.68
C ASN A 108 1.19 -13.36 8.27
N ALA A 109 1.81 -14.00 9.27
CA ALA A 109 1.08 -14.65 10.37
C ALA A 109 0.40 -13.60 11.26
N SER A 110 -0.14 -12.53 10.67
CA SER A 110 -0.90 -11.53 11.40
C SER A 110 -2.24 -12.16 11.70
N GLY A 111 -2.69 -12.18 12.96
CA GLY A 111 -3.99 -12.77 13.34
C GLY A 111 -5.23 -12.07 12.77
N TYR A 112 -5.06 -11.25 11.73
CA TYR A 112 -6.07 -10.69 10.85
C TYR A 112 -6.20 -11.62 9.65
N ASP A 113 -7.42 -11.97 9.26
CA ASP A 113 -7.69 -12.66 7.99
C ASP A 113 -7.28 -11.77 6.79
N HIS A 114 -7.93 -11.92 5.65
CA HIS A 114 -7.69 -11.08 4.48
C HIS A 114 -7.93 -9.58 4.73
N GLY A 115 -8.52 -9.18 5.87
CA GLY A 115 -8.53 -7.78 6.34
C GLY A 115 -7.13 -7.15 6.48
N ALA A 116 -6.07 -7.95 6.64
CA ALA A 116 -4.69 -7.45 6.69
C ALA A 116 -4.27 -6.68 5.43
N PHE A 117 -4.92 -6.94 4.29
CA PHE A 117 -4.56 -6.37 2.97
C PHE A 117 -5.20 -5.00 2.69
N ALA A 118 -5.97 -4.43 3.63
CA ALA A 118 -6.72 -3.17 3.44
C ALA A 118 -5.88 -2.04 2.81
N TRP A 119 -4.68 -1.82 3.34
CA TRP A 119 -3.82 -0.71 2.89
C TRP A 119 -3.12 -1.04 1.57
N GLN A 120 -2.67 -2.28 1.38
CA GLN A 120 -2.09 -2.75 0.12
C GLN A 120 -3.09 -2.63 -1.01
N VAL A 121 -4.35 -3.02 -0.80
CA VAL A 121 -5.40 -2.92 -1.80
C VAL A 121 -5.69 -1.45 -2.16
N LEU A 122 -5.74 -0.55 -1.17
CA LEU A 122 -5.89 0.90 -1.43
C LEU A 122 -4.70 1.48 -2.22
N ILE A 123 -3.47 1.02 -1.93
CA ILE A 123 -2.28 1.38 -2.72
C ILE A 123 -2.38 0.81 -4.14
N GLY A 124 -2.87 -0.43 -4.29
CA GLY A 124 -3.20 -1.06 -5.56
C GLY A 124 -4.13 -0.20 -6.41
N TYR A 125 -5.19 0.32 -5.80
CA TYR A 125 -6.11 1.25 -6.47
C TYR A 125 -5.42 2.57 -6.84
N ALA A 126 -4.58 3.13 -5.97
CA ALA A 126 -3.81 4.32 -6.31
C ALA A 126 -2.83 4.11 -7.48
N ALA A 127 -2.36 2.88 -7.68
CA ALA A 127 -1.50 2.45 -8.78
C ALA A 127 -2.27 2.04 -10.05
N ASN A 128 -3.61 1.96 -9.96
CA ASN A 128 -4.49 1.39 -10.97
C ASN A 128 -4.18 -0.07 -11.35
N ASP A 129 -3.62 -0.84 -10.43
CA ASP A 129 -3.10 -2.18 -10.69
C ASP A 129 -4.15 -3.23 -10.32
N ASP A 130 -5.12 -3.43 -11.22
CA ASP A 130 -6.22 -4.38 -11.00
C ASP A 130 -5.70 -5.82 -10.83
N VAL A 131 -4.57 -6.18 -11.46
CA VAL A 131 -3.93 -7.50 -11.29
C VAL A 131 -3.45 -7.68 -9.85
N TYR A 132 -2.76 -6.67 -9.29
CA TYR A 132 -2.35 -6.70 -7.89
C TYR A 132 -3.54 -6.70 -6.93
N ILE A 133 -4.61 -5.96 -7.23
CA ILE A 133 -5.83 -5.93 -6.42
C ILE A 133 -6.51 -7.32 -6.41
N ASP A 134 -6.66 -7.94 -7.58
CA ASP A 134 -7.24 -9.28 -7.70
C ASP A 134 -6.37 -10.34 -7.01
N PHE A 135 -5.05 -10.17 -7.01
CA PHE A 135 -4.11 -11.02 -6.28
C PHE A 135 -4.22 -10.87 -4.75
N MET A 136 -4.17 -9.62 -4.25
CA MET A 136 -4.21 -9.31 -2.82
C MET A 136 -5.59 -9.54 -2.19
N LEU A 137 -6.65 -9.38 -2.97
CA LEU A 137 -8.02 -9.53 -2.49
C LEU A 137 -8.87 -10.20 -3.58
N PRO A 138 -8.82 -11.52 -3.74
CA PRO A 138 -9.68 -12.21 -4.71
C PRO A 138 -11.17 -11.95 -4.45
N ARG A 139 -11.96 -11.82 -5.52
CA ARG A 139 -13.42 -11.56 -5.42
C ARG A 139 -14.18 -12.69 -4.75
N SER A 140 -13.64 -13.91 -4.76
CA SER A 140 -14.25 -15.08 -4.13
C SER A 140 -14.17 -15.09 -2.60
N LEU A 141 -13.46 -14.15 -1.99
CA LEU A 141 -13.34 -14.09 -0.54
C LEU A 141 -14.69 -13.72 0.11
N PRO A 142 -15.03 -14.35 1.26
CA PRO A 142 -16.14 -13.91 2.08
C PRO A 142 -15.81 -12.57 2.76
N LEU A 143 -16.78 -11.95 3.43
CA LEU A 143 -16.48 -10.86 4.36
C LEU A 143 -15.61 -11.36 5.53
N THR A 144 -14.84 -10.45 6.10
CA THR A 144 -13.94 -10.69 7.22
C THR A 144 -14.70 -11.01 8.52
N GLU A 145 -14.04 -11.70 9.46
CA GLU A 145 -14.66 -12.07 10.75
C GLU A 145 -14.45 -11.03 11.87
N GLY A 146 -13.59 -10.03 11.65
CA GLY A 146 -13.23 -9.05 12.69
C GLY A 146 -13.88 -7.68 12.52
N ARG A 147 -13.69 -6.80 13.53
CA ARG A 147 -14.34 -5.48 13.59
C ARG A 147 -13.37 -4.33 13.86
N VAL A 148 -12.18 -4.41 13.29
CA VAL A 148 -11.19 -3.31 13.29
C VAL A 148 -11.22 -2.62 11.94
N VAL A 149 -10.62 -1.43 11.83
CA VAL A 149 -10.75 -0.61 10.61
C VAL A 149 -10.35 -1.35 9.33
N CYS A 150 -9.29 -2.16 9.36
CA CYS A 150 -8.81 -2.85 8.16
C CYS A 150 -9.81 -3.90 7.64
N HIS A 151 -10.48 -4.62 8.54
CA HIS A 151 -11.59 -5.53 8.20
C HIS A 151 -12.72 -4.77 7.49
N ILE A 152 -13.16 -3.65 8.06
CA ILE A 152 -14.28 -2.87 7.49
C ILE A 152 -13.90 -2.26 6.13
N ILE A 153 -12.67 -1.78 5.96
CA ILE A 153 -12.18 -1.28 4.67
C ILE A 153 -12.25 -2.39 3.62
N VAL A 154 -11.73 -3.57 3.93
CA VAL A 154 -11.70 -4.71 3.01
C VAL A 154 -13.11 -5.20 2.68
N ASP A 155 -13.99 -5.32 3.67
CA ASP A 155 -15.39 -5.69 3.48
C ASP A 155 -16.09 -4.72 2.52
N CYS A 156 -15.88 -3.42 2.69
CA CYS A 156 -16.46 -2.41 1.81
C CYS A 156 -15.93 -2.54 0.38
N ILE A 157 -14.62 -2.77 0.20
CA ILE A 157 -14.01 -2.96 -1.12
C ILE A 157 -14.48 -4.26 -1.78
N LEU A 158 -14.64 -5.34 -1.02
CA LEU A 158 -15.23 -6.60 -1.51
C LEU A 158 -16.68 -6.37 -1.95
N ALA A 159 -17.47 -5.64 -1.17
CA ALA A 159 -18.85 -5.30 -1.51
C ALA A 159 -18.99 -4.41 -2.76
N LEU A 160 -18.03 -3.52 -3.03
CA LEU A 160 -17.99 -2.78 -4.29
C LEU A 160 -17.79 -3.71 -5.49
N ARG A 161 -17.01 -4.77 -5.32
CA ARG A 161 -16.68 -5.76 -6.37
C ARG A 161 -17.70 -6.88 -6.49
N ASN A 162 -18.44 -7.14 -5.41
CA ASN A 162 -19.45 -8.20 -5.29
C ASN A 162 -20.73 -7.60 -4.69
N PRO A 163 -21.69 -7.15 -5.54
CA PRO A 163 -22.89 -6.48 -5.07
C PRO A 163 -23.73 -7.26 -4.05
N ASP A 164 -23.67 -8.59 -4.06
CA ASP A 164 -24.38 -9.46 -3.09
C ASP A 164 -23.89 -9.26 -1.65
N LEU A 165 -22.65 -8.81 -1.46
CA LEU A 165 -22.07 -8.52 -0.15
C LEU A 165 -22.37 -7.10 0.34
N LYS A 166 -23.05 -6.27 -0.47
CA LYS A 166 -23.26 -4.85 -0.18
C LYS A 166 -24.04 -4.60 1.11
N ALA A 167 -25.20 -5.23 1.27
CA ALA A 167 -26.04 -5.03 2.45
C ALA A 167 -25.32 -5.35 3.77
N PRO A 168 -24.69 -6.53 3.96
CA PRO A 168 -23.96 -6.83 5.19
C PRO A 168 -22.73 -5.93 5.40
N ALA A 169 -22.00 -5.55 4.34
CA ALA A 169 -20.86 -4.66 4.46
C ALA A 169 -21.25 -3.24 4.92
N VAL A 170 -22.33 -2.68 4.33
CA VAL A 170 -22.87 -1.38 4.73
C VAL A 170 -23.31 -1.39 6.20
N ASP A 171 -24.06 -2.40 6.62
CA ASP A 171 -24.49 -2.54 8.01
C ASP A 171 -23.30 -2.66 8.98
N SER A 172 -22.27 -3.44 8.63
CA SER A 172 -21.04 -3.56 9.42
C SER A 172 -20.32 -2.23 9.55
N ALA A 173 -20.17 -1.49 8.44
CA ALA A 173 -19.49 -0.21 8.39
C ALA A 173 -20.22 0.89 9.17
N GLU A 174 -21.55 0.98 9.06
CA GLU A 174 -22.36 1.93 9.84
C GLU A 174 -22.27 1.63 11.35
N ARG A 175 -22.37 0.36 11.76
CA ARG A 175 -22.16 -0.04 13.16
C ARG A 175 -20.75 0.30 13.65
N PHE A 176 -19.73 0.12 12.81
CA PHE A 176 -18.36 0.47 13.16
C PHE A 176 -18.20 1.98 13.43
N LEU A 177 -18.91 2.83 12.68
CA LEU A 177 -18.91 4.29 12.83
C LEU A 177 -19.66 4.80 14.06
N GLN A 178 -20.53 4.00 14.66
CA GLN A 178 -21.20 4.32 15.94
C GLN A 178 -20.25 4.21 17.14
N CYS A 179 -19.14 3.48 17.00
CA CYS A 179 -18.13 3.34 18.03
C CYS A 179 -17.14 4.52 18.03
N LYS A 180 -16.41 4.70 19.13
CA LYS A 180 -15.29 5.64 19.20
C LYS A 180 -14.19 5.20 18.22
N ARG A 181 -13.95 6.02 17.20
CA ARG A 181 -12.94 5.82 16.15
C ARG A 181 -12.13 7.10 15.96
N THR A 182 -10.91 6.96 15.44
CA THR A 182 -10.12 8.12 15.05
C THR A 182 -10.77 8.83 13.86
N HIS A 183 -10.51 10.13 13.70
CA HIS A 183 -11.06 10.88 12.58
C HIS A 183 -10.62 10.32 11.22
N TYR A 184 -9.37 9.84 11.12
CA TYR A 184 -8.87 9.23 9.90
C TYR A 184 -9.61 7.93 9.55
N GLU A 185 -9.80 7.03 10.51
CA GLU A 185 -10.58 5.80 10.27
C GLU A 185 -12.02 6.11 9.84
N ARG A 186 -12.67 7.09 10.49
CA ARG A 186 -14.01 7.55 10.09
C ARG A 186 -14.04 8.09 8.67
N ALA A 187 -13.03 8.87 8.28
CA ALA A 187 -12.92 9.40 6.92
C ALA A 187 -12.78 8.28 5.89
N MET A 188 -11.89 7.31 6.13
CA MET A 188 -11.71 6.17 5.23
C MET A 188 -13.01 5.36 5.04
N ILE A 189 -13.70 5.04 6.14
CA ILE A 189 -14.95 4.27 6.07
C ILE A 189 -16.10 5.07 5.44
N ASN A 190 -16.23 6.37 5.76
CA ASN A 190 -17.26 7.20 5.15
C ASN A 190 -17.06 7.38 3.65
N ALA A 191 -15.81 7.46 3.17
CA ALA A 191 -15.54 7.53 1.75
C ALA A 191 -16.01 6.25 1.03
N LEU A 192 -15.65 5.08 1.55
CA LEU A 192 -16.09 3.80 0.99
C LEU A 192 -17.61 3.62 1.07
N LEU A 193 -18.24 4.04 2.17
CA LEU A 193 -19.70 4.04 2.29
C LEU A 193 -20.36 4.97 1.29
N GLY A 194 -19.82 6.18 1.07
CA GLY A 194 -20.31 7.10 0.04
C GLY A 194 -20.33 6.45 -1.35
N ILE A 195 -19.29 5.69 -1.71
CA ILE A 195 -19.27 4.92 -2.96
C ILE A 195 -20.33 3.81 -2.95
N LEU A 196 -20.37 2.99 -1.89
CA LEU A 196 -21.33 1.88 -1.78
C LEU A 196 -22.79 2.36 -1.85
N THR A 197 -23.11 3.47 -1.20
CA THR A 197 -24.46 4.04 -1.12
C THR A 197 -24.74 5.06 -2.21
N GLN A 198 -23.82 5.28 -3.14
CA GLN A 198 -23.99 6.20 -4.27
C GLN A 198 -24.22 7.66 -3.82
N ASP A 199 -23.60 8.03 -2.70
CA ASP A 199 -23.66 9.34 -2.04
C ASP A 199 -22.34 10.11 -2.27
N VAL A 200 -22.35 10.97 -3.27
CA VAL A 200 -21.18 11.77 -3.70
C VAL A 200 -20.79 12.80 -2.64
N GLU A 201 -21.75 13.44 -1.96
CA GLU A 201 -21.42 14.46 -0.96
C GLU A 201 -20.75 13.83 0.27
N ARG A 202 -21.25 12.67 0.73
CA ARG A 202 -20.56 11.88 1.76
C ARG A 202 -19.14 11.51 1.34
N PHE A 203 -18.94 11.11 0.08
CA PHE A 203 -17.61 10.80 -0.43
C PHE A 203 -16.70 12.04 -0.44
N ASN A 204 -17.19 13.19 -0.94
CA ASN A 204 -16.44 14.45 -1.02
C ASN A 204 -15.94 14.89 0.35
N ASP A 205 -16.81 14.93 1.35
CA ASP A 205 -16.46 15.34 2.71
C ASP A 205 -15.45 14.37 3.32
N ALA A 206 -15.65 13.07 3.10
CA ALA A 206 -14.77 12.03 3.62
C ALA A 206 -13.39 12.02 2.95
N LEU A 207 -13.30 12.27 1.64
CA LEU A 207 -12.03 12.39 0.92
C LEU A 207 -11.22 13.57 1.46
N GLN A 208 -11.84 14.75 1.64
CA GLN A 208 -11.18 15.91 2.24
C GLN A 208 -10.71 15.61 3.67
N ALA A 209 -11.58 15.02 4.50
CA ALA A 209 -11.22 14.64 5.86
C ALA A 209 -10.05 13.62 5.89
N SER A 210 -9.98 12.68 4.94
CA SER A 210 -8.88 11.71 4.88
C SER A 210 -7.52 12.41 4.74
N LEU A 211 -7.48 13.52 3.99
CA LEU A 211 -6.28 14.33 3.78
C LEU A 211 -5.96 15.17 5.03
N ASP A 212 -6.97 15.82 5.61
CA ASP A 212 -6.80 16.68 6.78
C ASP A 212 -6.24 15.91 8.00
N TYR A 213 -6.66 14.65 8.16
CA TYR A 213 -6.21 13.78 9.24
C TYR A 213 -5.04 12.86 8.86
N HIS A 214 -4.62 12.83 7.59
CA HIS A 214 -3.56 11.94 7.08
C HIS A 214 -2.31 11.99 7.95
N ARG A 215 -1.80 13.20 8.23
CA ARG A 215 -0.56 13.40 9.00
C ARG A 215 -0.65 13.01 10.48
N ARG A 216 -1.86 12.85 11.02
CA ARG A 216 -2.12 12.55 12.43
C ARG A 216 -2.49 11.09 12.66
N SER A 217 -2.69 10.33 11.58
CA SER A 217 -3.01 8.91 11.66
C SER A 217 -1.81 8.11 12.11
N GLN A 218 -1.96 7.23 13.11
CA GLN A 218 -0.88 6.33 13.54
C GLN A 218 -0.42 5.40 12.42
N ILE A 219 -1.30 5.13 11.44
CA ILE A 219 -1.04 4.26 10.30
C ILE A 219 0.04 4.86 9.38
N THR A 220 0.13 6.19 9.34
CA THR A 220 1.03 6.95 8.46
C THR A 220 2.14 7.66 9.23
N PHE A 221 1.90 8.01 10.52
CA PHE A 221 2.81 8.78 11.37
C PHE A 221 4.09 8.02 11.72
N ASP A 222 4.02 6.70 11.91
CA ASP A 222 5.18 5.89 12.28
C ASP A 222 6.14 5.61 11.10
N ARG A 223 5.81 6.08 9.89
CA ARG A 223 6.47 5.64 8.65
C ARG A 223 7.11 6.77 7.84
N GLY A 224 7.96 7.58 8.47
CA GLY A 224 8.87 8.52 7.80
C GLY A 224 8.18 9.40 6.74
N LEU A 225 8.62 9.30 5.49
CA LEU A 225 8.12 10.09 4.35
C LEU A 225 6.65 9.80 3.98
N LEU A 226 6.08 8.65 4.37
CA LEU A 226 4.70 8.29 4.03
C LEU A 226 3.68 9.27 4.64
N LYS A 227 4.01 9.96 5.74
CA LYS A 227 3.17 11.03 6.31
C LYS A 227 2.93 12.21 5.35
N TYR A 228 3.74 12.35 4.30
CA TYR A 228 3.61 13.41 3.29
C TYR A 228 2.99 12.94 1.97
N MET A 229 2.59 11.67 1.93
CA MET A 229 2.11 11.00 0.73
C MET A 229 0.74 10.36 1.01
N PRO A 230 -0.37 11.01 0.65
CA PRO A 230 -1.72 10.52 0.95
C PRO A 230 -2.18 9.45 -0.04
N VAL A 231 -1.42 8.34 -0.14
CA VAL A 231 -1.69 7.27 -1.13
C VAL A 231 -3.11 6.71 -1.00
N SER A 232 -3.55 6.46 0.24
CA SER A 232 -4.89 5.91 0.47
C SER A 232 -6.01 6.82 -0.07
N SER A 233 -5.82 8.14 -0.03
CA SER A 233 -6.76 9.11 -0.59
C SER A 233 -6.80 9.07 -2.13
N TYR A 234 -5.65 8.86 -2.79
CA TYR A 234 -5.63 8.58 -4.23
C TYR A 234 -6.30 7.24 -4.57
N GLY A 235 -6.12 6.22 -3.73
CA GLY A 235 -6.83 4.94 -3.85
C GLY A 235 -8.34 5.08 -3.73
N LEU A 236 -8.83 5.89 -2.78
CA LEU A 236 -10.26 6.22 -2.66
C LEU A 236 -10.81 6.91 -3.91
N LEU A 237 -10.05 7.84 -4.50
CA LEU A 237 -10.46 8.49 -5.74
C LEU A 237 -10.48 7.53 -6.93
N ALA A 238 -9.51 6.61 -7.01
CA ALA A 238 -9.46 5.57 -8.05
C ALA A 238 -10.58 4.53 -7.90
N LEU A 239 -11.03 4.25 -6.67
CA LEU A 239 -12.24 3.50 -6.38
C LEU A 239 -13.48 4.27 -6.87
N ALA A 240 -13.60 5.55 -6.52
CA ALA A 240 -14.73 6.37 -6.94
C ALA A 240 -14.86 6.42 -8.48
N TYR A 241 -13.74 6.52 -9.21
CA TYR A 241 -13.72 6.46 -10.67
C TYR A 241 -14.31 5.15 -11.24
N ARG A 242 -14.10 4.02 -10.54
CA ARG A 242 -14.54 2.70 -10.99
C ARG A 242 -16.00 2.40 -10.65
N TYR A 243 -16.52 2.96 -9.56
CA TYR A 243 -17.79 2.49 -8.95
C TYR A 243 -18.87 3.56 -8.83
N PHE A 244 -18.56 4.83 -9.08
CA PHE A 244 -19.59 5.81 -9.41
C PHE A 244 -19.88 5.78 -10.91
N ASP A 245 -21.11 6.15 -11.27
CA ASP A 245 -21.40 6.48 -12.66
C ASP A 245 -20.66 7.77 -13.09
N ASN A 246 -20.62 8.01 -14.40
CA ASN A 246 -19.91 9.16 -14.94
C ASN A 246 -20.45 10.49 -14.39
N GLN A 247 -21.76 10.63 -14.17
CA GLN A 247 -22.35 11.88 -13.70
C GLN A 247 -21.98 12.16 -12.25
N GLN A 248 -21.97 11.13 -11.41
CA GLN A 248 -21.55 11.20 -10.01
C GLN A 248 -20.06 11.48 -9.88
N TYR A 249 -19.22 10.80 -10.66
CA TYR A 249 -17.78 11.03 -10.61
C TYR A 249 -17.41 12.48 -10.97
N GLN A 250 -18.09 13.07 -11.96
CA GLN A 250 -17.88 14.49 -12.33
C GLN A 250 -18.30 15.49 -11.22
N GLN A 251 -19.04 15.05 -10.20
CA GLN A 251 -19.40 15.86 -9.04
C GLN A 251 -18.35 15.79 -7.91
N ILE A 252 -17.32 14.96 -8.06
CA ILE A 252 -16.26 14.86 -7.05
C ILE A 252 -15.45 16.15 -7.02
N LYS A 253 -15.32 16.73 -5.83
CA LYS A 253 -14.54 17.94 -5.58
C LYS A 253 -13.10 17.53 -5.31
N HIS A 254 -12.18 17.86 -6.22
CA HIS A 254 -10.74 17.68 -5.97
C HIS A 254 -10.32 18.48 -4.74
N SER A 255 -9.50 17.86 -3.88
CA SER A 255 -9.05 18.50 -2.64
C SER A 255 -8.10 19.67 -2.92
N LYS A 256 -8.15 20.68 -2.05
CA LYS A 256 -7.20 21.80 -2.01
C LYS A 256 -6.13 21.64 -0.92
N HIS A 257 -6.07 20.47 -0.29
CA HIS A 257 -5.13 20.20 0.80
C HIS A 257 -3.67 20.29 0.32
N ASP A 258 -2.77 20.75 1.20
CA ASP A 258 -1.37 21.02 0.87
C ASP A 258 -0.59 19.79 0.36
N LEU A 259 -0.99 18.58 0.77
CA LEU A 259 -0.41 17.32 0.32
C LEU A 259 -1.05 16.75 -0.97
N TRP A 260 -2.09 17.39 -1.50
CA TRP A 260 -2.79 16.92 -2.68
C TRP A 260 -2.06 17.35 -3.95
N TRP A 261 -1.61 16.38 -4.74
CA TRP A 261 -0.90 16.63 -5.98
C TRP A 261 -1.86 16.59 -7.17
N SER A 262 -2.44 17.74 -7.48
CA SER A 262 -3.47 17.86 -8.53
C SER A 262 -3.01 17.36 -9.91
N ALA A 263 -1.73 17.53 -10.26
CA ALA A 263 -1.19 17.05 -11.53
C ALA A 263 -1.16 15.51 -11.61
N PHE A 264 -1.01 14.81 -10.48
CA PHE A 264 -1.10 13.35 -10.44
C PHE A 264 -2.53 12.85 -10.71
N VAL A 265 -3.52 13.54 -10.15
CA VAL A 265 -4.93 13.24 -10.40
C VAL A 265 -5.27 13.48 -11.88
N ALA A 266 -4.95 14.67 -12.39
CA ALA A 266 -5.20 15.03 -13.78
C ALA A 266 -4.53 14.05 -14.76
N HIS A 267 -3.30 13.61 -14.47
CA HIS A 267 -2.61 12.59 -15.27
C HIS A 267 -3.37 11.26 -15.30
N ASN A 268 -3.87 10.79 -14.16
CA ASN A 268 -4.69 9.57 -14.10
C ASN A 268 -6.01 9.71 -14.86
N GLU A 269 -6.73 10.82 -14.67
CA GLU A 269 -7.99 11.09 -15.39
C GLU A 269 -7.77 11.13 -16.91
N GLN A 270 -6.72 11.82 -17.38
CA GLN A 270 -6.40 11.95 -18.81
C GLN A 270 -6.10 10.62 -19.49
N GLN A 271 -5.47 9.69 -18.79
CA GLN A 271 -5.15 8.37 -19.33
C GLN A 271 -6.19 7.29 -19.00
N GLY A 272 -7.30 7.66 -18.34
CA GLY A 272 -8.37 6.73 -17.95
C GLY A 272 -7.91 5.72 -16.89
N TYR A 273 -7.15 6.17 -15.90
CA TYR A 273 -6.66 5.37 -14.77
C TYR A 273 -5.94 4.09 -15.24
N ARG A 274 -5.04 4.21 -16.22
CA ARG A 274 -4.16 3.11 -16.65
C ARG A 274 -3.09 2.81 -15.60
N VAL A 275 -2.69 1.54 -15.52
CA VAL A 275 -1.60 1.08 -14.66
C VAL A 275 -0.25 1.68 -15.08
N GLY A 276 0.63 1.86 -14.10
CA GLY A 276 2.01 2.28 -14.33
C GLY A 276 2.92 1.21 -14.92
N GLN A 277 4.21 1.49 -14.91
CA GLN A 277 5.29 0.58 -15.32
C GLN A 277 6.40 0.55 -14.27
N HIS A 278 7.36 -0.36 -14.40
CA HIS A 278 8.54 -0.34 -13.52
C HIS A 278 9.25 1.03 -13.58
N LEU A 279 9.45 1.63 -12.41
CA LEU A 279 10.17 2.90 -12.24
C LEU A 279 11.64 2.73 -12.65
N ILE A 280 12.20 1.57 -12.34
CA ILE A 280 13.56 1.19 -12.67
C ILE A 280 13.49 -0.16 -13.36
N ARG A 281 14.04 -0.23 -14.58
CA ARG A 281 14.41 -1.52 -15.17
C ARG A 281 15.79 -1.91 -14.67
N PHE A 282 15.88 -3.12 -14.14
CA PHE A 282 17.11 -3.70 -13.63
C PHE A 282 17.74 -4.63 -14.66
N ASP A 283 19.06 -4.76 -14.61
CA ASP A 283 19.85 -5.65 -15.44
C ASP A 283 20.78 -6.51 -14.57
N GLY A 284 21.52 -7.42 -15.20
CA GLY A 284 22.48 -8.30 -14.52
C GLY A 284 21.85 -9.10 -13.39
N GLU A 285 22.52 -9.11 -12.24
CA GLU A 285 22.13 -9.85 -11.03
C GLU A 285 20.79 -9.41 -10.45
N LEU A 286 20.34 -8.17 -10.72
CA LEU A 286 19.05 -7.65 -10.24
C LEU A 286 17.92 -7.80 -11.26
N SER A 287 18.16 -8.42 -12.43
CA SER A 287 17.14 -8.58 -13.48
C SER A 287 15.86 -9.25 -13.00
N PHE A 288 15.95 -10.14 -12.00
CA PHE A 288 14.79 -10.77 -11.34
C PHE A 288 13.81 -9.76 -10.72
N MET A 289 14.25 -8.54 -10.40
CA MET A 289 13.37 -7.49 -9.89
C MET A 289 12.36 -6.99 -10.93
N ASN A 290 12.59 -7.21 -12.22
CA ASN A 290 11.60 -6.86 -13.24
C ASN A 290 10.47 -7.89 -13.33
N ASP A 291 10.71 -9.12 -12.89
CA ASP A 291 9.75 -10.23 -12.96
C ASP A 291 9.16 -10.55 -11.59
N ALA A 292 9.20 -9.61 -10.66
CA ALA A 292 8.72 -9.81 -9.29
C ALA A 292 7.26 -10.29 -9.24
N GLU A 293 6.44 -9.86 -10.20
CA GLU A 293 5.07 -10.36 -10.38
C GLU A 293 4.96 -11.89 -10.45
N SER A 294 5.93 -12.57 -11.09
CA SER A 294 5.95 -14.05 -11.17
C SER A 294 6.20 -14.73 -9.83
N MET A 295 6.65 -13.97 -8.82
CA MET A 295 6.98 -14.41 -7.47
C MET A 295 5.89 -14.02 -6.45
N MET A 296 4.76 -13.47 -6.92
CA MET A 296 3.60 -13.15 -6.10
C MET A 296 3.05 -14.40 -5.40
N GLU A 297 3.24 -14.47 -4.07
CA GLU A 297 2.66 -15.51 -3.23
C GLU A 297 1.91 -14.89 -2.03
N VAL A 298 0.59 -15.08 -1.97
CA VAL A 298 -0.24 -14.72 -0.82
C VAL A 298 -1.06 -15.92 -0.40
N LYS A 299 -1.03 -16.23 0.90
CA LYS A 299 -1.92 -17.22 1.50
C LYS A 299 -3.14 -16.53 2.08
N HIS A 300 -4.29 -16.80 1.47
CA HIS A 300 -5.59 -16.39 2.01
C HIS A 300 -6.02 -17.45 3.02
N THR A 301 -5.94 -17.12 4.31
CA THR A 301 -6.37 -18.01 5.40
C THR A 301 -7.37 -17.29 6.30
N SER A 302 -8.41 -18.00 6.72
CA SER A 302 -9.38 -17.50 7.71
C SER A 302 -8.77 -17.40 9.10
N VAL A 303 -9.37 -16.59 9.99
CA VAL A 303 -8.98 -16.53 11.41
C VAL A 303 -9.07 -17.91 12.07
N ALA A 304 -10.08 -18.70 11.69
CA ALA A 304 -10.26 -20.06 12.18
C ALA A 304 -9.09 -20.98 11.78
N GLU A 305 -8.70 -20.99 10.49
CA GLU A 305 -7.57 -21.79 9.99
C GLU A 305 -6.26 -21.37 10.64
N MET A 306 -6.00 -20.05 10.77
CA MET A 306 -4.80 -19.55 11.44
C MET A 306 -4.74 -19.95 12.91
N ARG A 307 -5.89 -19.91 13.62
CA ARG A 307 -5.96 -20.37 15.02
C ARG A 307 -5.68 -21.85 15.13
N GLU A 308 -6.17 -22.66 14.19
CA GLU A 308 -5.94 -24.10 14.20
C GLU A 308 -4.47 -24.43 13.89
N GLN A 309 -3.86 -23.76 12.90
CA GLN A 309 -2.42 -23.87 12.63
C GLN A 309 -1.57 -23.49 13.85
N ALA A 310 -1.92 -22.39 14.54
CA ALA A 310 -1.21 -21.96 15.74
C ALA A 310 -1.37 -22.96 16.90
N ARG A 311 -2.54 -23.57 17.06
CA ARG A 311 -2.76 -24.64 18.06
C ARG A 311 -1.94 -25.88 17.71
N GLN A 312 -1.93 -26.29 16.44
CA GLN A 312 -1.16 -27.43 15.97
C GLN A 312 0.35 -27.22 16.19
N ALA A 313 0.88 -26.06 15.79
CA ALA A 313 2.29 -25.71 16.01
C ALA A 313 2.67 -25.71 17.50
N ARG A 314 1.78 -25.27 18.39
CA ARG A 314 2.00 -25.33 19.85
C ARG A 314 2.00 -26.77 20.38
N ARG A 315 1.13 -27.64 19.86
CA ARG A 315 1.11 -29.07 20.22
C ARG A 315 2.41 -29.75 19.77
N GLU A 316 2.84 -29.51 18.54
CA GLU A 316 4.09 -30.03 17.99
C GLU A 316 5.31 -29.53 18.76
N TYR A 317 5.35 -28.25 19.14
CA TYR A 317 6.40 -27.70 19.98
C TYR A 317 6.44 -28.36 21.37
N ALA A 318 5.29 -28.52 22.02
CA ALA A 318 5.20 -29.17 23.33
C ALA A 318 5.64 -30.64 23.27
N GLN A 319 5.35 -31.35 22.18
CA GLN A 319 5.78 -32.74 21.96
C GLN A 319 7.30 -32.86 21.72
N ARG A 320 7.94 -31.86 21.10
CA ARG A 320 9.40 -31.85 20.89
C ARG A 320 10.21 -31.52 22.15
N GLN A 321 9.56 -31.06 23.22
CA GLN A 321 10.18 -30.71 24.50
C GLN A 321 10.04 -31.81 25.56
N GLN A 322 9.40 -32.94 25.21
CA GLN A 322 9.27 -34.15 26.03
C GLN A 322 10.24 -35.23 25.55
#